data_AF-A0A2K9YV45-F1
#
_entry.id   AF-A0A2K9YV45-F1
#
_cell.length_a   1.000
_cell.length_b   1.000
_cell.length_c   1.000
_cell.angle_alpha   90.00
_cell.angle_beta   90.00
_cell.angle_gamma   90.00
#
_symmetry.space_group_name_H-M   'P 1'
#
loop_
_entity.id
_entity.type
_entity.pdbx_description
1 polymer ?
#
loop_
_entity_poly.entity_id
_entity_poly.type
_entity_poly.pdbx_seq_one_letter_code
_entity_poly.pdbx_strand_id
1 'polypeptide(L)' 'LPLCKWHHQYAAPAEVRDQYPWLVPVHADGKIGGKADFMRHNADEMTLYLMAIELIN' A
#
# COMPACT_ATOMS: atom_id res chain seq x y z
N LEU A 1 -7.36 5.78 4.82
CA LEU A 1 -7.12 4.36 5.13
C LEU A 1 -6.10 4.26 6.25
N PRO A 2 -6.25 3.32 7.21
CA PRO A 2 -5.24 3.07 8.24
C PRO A 2 -4.05 2.33 7.63
N LEU A 3 -3.12 3.07 7.01
CA LEU A 3 -1.96 2.50 6.33
C LEU A 3 -0.73 2.49 7.25
N CYS A 4 0.06 1.42 7.17
CA CYS A 4 1.37 1.40 7.79
C CYS A 4 2.34 2.35 7.05
N LYS A 5 3.49 2.66 7.66
CA LYS A 5 4.46 3.59 7.05
C LYS A 5 4.93 3.18 5.65
N TRP A 6 5.01 1.86 5.39
CA TRP A 6 5.45 1.29 4.12
C TRP A 6 4.37 1.26 3.03
N HIS A 7 3.10 1.33 3.44
CA HIS A 7 1.96 1.49 2.53
C HIS A 7 1.57 2.94 2.32
N HIS A 8 2.03 3.85 3.19
CA HIS A 8 1.71 5.26 3.07
C HIS A 8 2.78 6.03 2.27
N GLN A 9 4.00 6.14 2.79
CA GLN A 9 4.96 7.16 2.35
C GLN A 9 6.36 6.62 2.03
N TYR A 10 6.81 5.57 2.72
CA TYR A 10 8.19 5.11 2.62
C TYR A 10 8.27 3.80 1.85
N ALA A 11 9.27 3.64 1.00
CA ALA A 11 9.56 2.34 0.40
C ALA A 11 10.31 1.46 1.40
N ALA A 12 9.83 0.23 1.60
CA ALA A 12 10.60 -0.76 2.36
C ALA A 12 11.91 -1.12 1.61
N PRO A 13 12.94 -1.64 2.34
CA PRO A 13 14.17 -2.15 1.72
C PRO A 13 13.88 -3.14 0.59
N ALA A 14 14.78 -3.23 -0.38
CA ALA A 14 14.56 -4.04 -1.58
C ALA A 14 14.34 -5.51 -1.23
N GLU A 15 15.15 -6.09 -0.34
CA GLU A 15 14.97 -7.49 0.07
C GLU A 15 13.62 -7.76 0.75
N VAL A 16 13.05 -6.76 1.43
CA VAL A 16 11.72 -6.89 2.05
C VAL A 16 10.62 -6.85 0.99
N ARG A 17 10.75 -5.98 -0.02
CA ARG A 17 9.79 -5.91 -1.13
C ARG A 17 9.85 -7.15 -2.04
N ASP A 18 11.01 -7.78 -2.17
CA ASP A 18 11.14 -9.05 -2.88
C ASP A 18 10.36 -10.17 -2.17
N GLN A 19 10.34 -10.16 -0.84
CA GLN A 19 9.52 -11.07 -0.03
C GLN A 19 8.03 -10.69 0.00
N TYR A 20 7.73 -9.40 0.04
CA TYR A 20 6.38 -8.86 0.11
C TYR A 20 6.12 -7.87 -1.03
N PRO A 21 5.88 -8.34 -2.27
CA PRO A 21 5.75 -7.45 -3.43
C PRO A 21 4.59 -6.45 -3.34
N TRP A 22 3.61 -6.70 -2.47
CA TRP A 22 2.48 -5.81 -2.20
C TRP A 22 2.78 -4.67 -1.23
N LEU A 23 3.93 -4.70 -0.56
CA LEU A 23 4.36 -3.71 0.42
C LEU A 23 4.99 -2.49 -0.28
N VAL A 24 4.17 -1.76 -1.02
CA VAL A 24 4.54 -0.54 -1.73
C VAL A 24 3.78 0.66 -1.19
N PRO A 25 4.37 1.87 -1.15
CA PRO A 25 3.68 3.04 -0.63
C PRO A 25 2.70 3.63 -1.65
N VAL A 26 1.54 4.11 -1.20
CA VAL A 26 0.55 4.78 -2.06
C VAL A 26 1.07 6.13 -2.56
N HIS A 27 1.85 6.84 -1.73
CA HIS A 27 2.65 7.98 -2.15
C HIS A 27 4.03 7.48 -2.57
N ALA A 28 4.39 7.71 -3.82
CA ALA A 28 5.65 7.20 -4.36
C ALA A 28 6.86 7.72 -3.58
N ASP A 29 7.80 6.81 -3.27
CA ASP A 29 9.09 7.12 -2.69
C ASP A 29 10.16 6.93 -3.78
N GLY A 30 10.58 8.03 -4.40
CA GLY A 30 11.38 8.02 -5.61
C GLY A 30 10.65 7.34 -6.77
N LYS A 31 11.10 6.13 -7.14
CA LYS A 31 10.52 5.32 -8.23
C LYS A 31 9.65 4.15 -7.74
N ILE A 32 9.49 3.99 -6.42
CA ILE A 32 8.82 2.82 -5.83
C ILE A 32 7.42 3.21 -5.34
N GLY A 33 6.43 2.39 -5.70
CA GLY A 33 5.03 2.60 -5.33
C GLY A 33 4.35 3.68 -6.17
N GLY A 34 3.48 4.46 -5.52
CA GLY A 34 2.53 5.34 -6.17
C GLY A 34 1.17 4.67 -6.35
N LYS A 35 0.12 5.50 -6.53
CA LYS A 35 -1.27 5.05 -6.53
C LYS A 35 -1.56 3.88 -7.48
N ALA A 36 -1.04 3.93 -8.71
CA ALA A 36 -1.26 2.87 -9.69
C ALA A 36 -0.61 1.53 -9.29
N ASP A 37 0.61 1.57 -8.76
CA ASP A 37 1.36 0.39 -8.34
C ASP A 37 0.79 -0.21 -7.05
N PHE A 38 0.46 0.67 -6.09
CA PHE A 38 -0.27 0.31 -4.88
C PHE A 38 -1.58 -0.41 -5.22
N MET A 39 -2.39 0.15 -6.11
CA MET A 39 -3.65 -0.46 -6.53
C MET A 39 -3.46 -1.79 -7.24
N ARG A 40 -2.45 -1.90 -8.10
CA ARG A 40 -2.13 -3.14 -8.83
C ARG A 40 -1.85 -4.30 -7.89
N HIS A 41 -1.17 -4.03 -6.78
CA HIS A 41 -0.77 -5.06 -5.82
C HIS A 41 -1.74 -5.24 -4.65
N ASN A 42 -2.62 -4.28 -4.41
CA ASN A 42 -3.58 -4.28 -3.31
C ASN A 42 -5.01 -4.15 -3.89
N ALA A 43 -5.69 -3.04 -3.62
CA ALA A 43 -6.98 -2.67 -4.18
C ALA A 43 -7.10 -1.14 -4.29
N ASP A 44 -8.16 -0.64 -4.92
CA ASP A 44 -8.45 0.79 -4.92
C ASP A 44 -8.84 1.31 -3.52
N GLU A 45 -8.68 2.63 -3.34
CA GLU A 45 -8.88 3.28 -2.04
C GLU A 45 -10.30 3.10 -1.49
N MET A 46 -11.32 3.05 -2.35
CA MET A 46 -12.71 2.90 -1.92
C MET A 46 -12.99 1.47 -1.46
N THR A 47 -12.51 0.47 -2.20
CA THR A 47 -12.62 -0.93 -1.80
C THR A 47 -11.96 -1.16 -0.44
N LEU A 48 -10.74 -0.65 -0.24
CA LEU A 48 -10.05 -0.76 1.05
C LEU A 48 -10.76 0.00 2.17
N TYR A 49 -11.43 1.11 1.86
CA TYR A 49 -12.20 1.87 2.83
C TYR A 49 -13.42 1.07 3.30
N LEU A 50 -14.17 0.49 2.36
CA LEU A 50 -15.33 -0.34 2.68
C LEU A 50 -14.93 -1.57 3.52
N MET A 51 -13.82 -2.23 3.17
CA MET A 51 -13.28 -3.33 3.98
C MET A 51 -12.92 -2.89 5.39
N ALA A 52 -12.31 -1.70 5.54
CA ALA A 52 -11.98 -1.17 6.86
C ALA A 52 -13.23 -0.83 7.68
N ILE A 53 -14.29 -0.31 7.06
CA ILE A 53 -15.57 -0.05 7.72
C ILE A 53 -16.24 -1.35 8.16
N GLU A 54 -16.21 -2.40 7.34
CA GLU A 54 -16.73 -3.73 7.71
C GLU A 54 -15.99 -4.34 8.90
N LEU A 55 -14.65 -4.18 8.96
CA LEU A 55 -13.82 -4.74 10.04
C LEU A 55 -14.01 -4.08 11.41
N ILE A 56 -14.48 -2.83 11.46
CA ILE A 56 -14.62 -2.07 12.71
C ILE A 56 -16.07 -2.03 13.24
N ASN A 57 -17.01 -2.60 12.49
CA ASN A 57 -18.42 -2.75 12.90
C ASN A 57 -18.67 -4.13 13.49
#